data_AF-A0A229HL41-F1
#
_entry.id   AF-A0A229HL41-F1
#
_cell.length_a   1.000
_cell.length_b   1.000
_cell.length_c   1.000
_cell.angle_alpha   90.00
_cell.angle_beta   90.00
_cell.angle_gamma   90.00
#
_symmetry.space_group_name_H-M   'P 1'
#
loop_
_entity.id
_entity.type
_entity.pdbx_description
1 polymer ?
#
loop_
_entity_poly.entity_id
_entity_poly.type
_entity_poly.pdbx_seq_one_letter_code
_entity_poly.pdbx_strand_id
1 'polypeptide(L)'
;MSDWTWEYLPDAENVVGGLDPQIKHDVERLAQRLADAAAVKYLGDPPVHESGVSGLLDHAEGRLIVWYQEHRRFTTVFIIRVQHWPESGGA
;
A
#
# COMPACT_ATOMS: atom_id res chain seq x y z
N MET A 1 6.06 17.27 7.90
CA MET A 1 5.71 15.84 7.92
C MET A 1 4.51 15.69 7.02
N SER A 2 4.51 14.68 6.16
CA SER A 2 3.37 14.37 5.31
C SER A 2 2.16 14.00 6.18
N ASP A 3 0.98 14.55 5.88
CA ASP A 3 -0.28 14.11 6.49
C ASP A 3 -0.77 12.77 5.91
N TRP A 4 -0.09 12.26 4.88
CA TRP A 4 -0.40 10.95 4.31
C TRP A 4 0.00 9.80 5.22
N THR A 5 -0.95 8.89 5.42
CA THR A 5 -0.78 7.63 6.14
C THR A 5 -1.12 6.45 5.24
N TRP A 6 -1.10 5.23 5.79
CA TRP A 6 -1.55 4.02 5.13
C TRP A 6 -2.37 3.15 6.08
N GLU A 7 -3.26 2.34 5.50
CA GLU A 7 -4.12 1.40 6.23
C GLU A 7 -4.31 0.12 5.41
N TYR A 8 -4.62 -1.00 6.07
CA TYR A 8 -5.07 -2.22 5.39
C TYR A 8 -6.57 -2.14 5.11
N LEU A 9 -7.00 -2.61 3.94
CA LEU A 9 -8.41 -2.70 3.57
C LEU A 9 -8.72 -4.12 3.05
N PRO A 10 -9.64 -4.89 3.68
CA PRO A 10 -10.51 -4.48 4.78
C PRO A 10 -9.82 -4.36 6.15
N ASP A 11 -8.80 -5.17 6.43
CA ASP A 11 -8.04 -5.16 7.69
C ASP A 11 -6.74 -5.98 7.58
N ALA A 12 -5.90 -5.95 8.62
CA ALA A 12 -4.63 -6.67 8.64
C ALA A 12 -4.78 -8.21 8.59
N GLU A 13 -5.84 -8.77 9.18
CA GLU A 13 -6.07 -10.22 9.19
C GLU A 13 -6.32 -10.75 7.79
N ASN A 14 -7.16 -10.05 7.01
CA ASN A 14 -7.49 -10.41 5.64
C ASN A 14 -6.37 -10.13 4.64
N VAL A 15 -5.56 -9.08 4.87
CA VAL A 15 -4.54 -8.65 3.90
C VAL A 15 -3.18 -9.31 4.12
N VAL A 16 -2.74 -9.44 5.39
CA VAL A 16 -1.41 -9.96 5.74
C VAL A 16 -1.44 -11.06 6.79
N GLY A 17 -2.62 -11.51 7.25
CA GLY A 17 -2.76 -12.42 8.40
C GLY A 17 -1.91 -13.70 8.29
N GLY A 18 -1.89 -14.34 7.11
CA GLY A 18 -1.16 -15.59 6.86
C GLY A 18 0.32 -15.45 6.50
N LEU A 19 0.87 -14.23 6.47
CA LEU A 19 2.28 -14.01 6.12
C LEU A 19 3.21 -14.18 7.33
N ASP A 20 4.49 -14.46 7.07
CA ASP A 20 5.52 -14.47 8.11
C ASP A 20 5.70 -13.05 8.70
N PRO A 21 5.96 -12.90 10.02
CA PRO A 21 6.13 -11.59 10.65
C PRO A 21 7.16 -10.67 9.97
N GLN A 22 8.25 -11.21 9.44
CA GLN A 22 9.26 -10.42 8.73
C GLN A 22 8.67 -9.84 7.44
N ILE A 23 7.90 -10.64 6.71
CA ILE A 23 7.23 -10.20 5.48
C ILE A 23 6.16 -9.15 5.78
N LYS A 24 5.41 -9.29 6.90
CA LYS A 24 4.48 -8.26 7.34
C LYS A 24 5.20 -6.94 7.57
N HIS A 25 6.31 -6.95 8.29
CA HIS A 25 7.11 -5.74 8.53
C HIS A 25 7.62 -5.12 7.22
N ASP A 26 7.99 -5.92 6.23
CA ASP A 26 8.44 -5.41 4.92
C ASP A 26 7.28 -4.79 4.13
N VAL A 27 6.07 -5.35 4.22
CA VAL A 27 4.84 -4.74 3.67
C VAL A 27 4.58 -3.38 4.32
N GLU A 28 4.64 -3.28 5.65
CA GLU A 28 4.39 -2.04 6.39
C GLU A 28 5.38 -0.94 6.01
N ARG A 29 6.66 -1.32 5.86
CA ARG A 29 7.70 -0.41 5.40
C ARG A 29 7.45 0.09 3.98
N LEU A 30 7.01 -0.80 3.08
CA LEU A 30 6.64 -0.42 1.72
C LEU A 30 5.39 0.48 1.71
N ALA A 31 4.37 0.16 2.49
CA ALA A 31 3.16 0.95 2.62
C ALA A 31 3.46 2.38 3.10
N GLN A 32 4.36 2.53 4.09
CA GLN A 32 4.82 3.84 4.53
C GLN A 32 5.52 4.61 3.41
N ARG A 33 6.41 3.96 2.64
CA ARG A 33 7.07 4.59 1.49
C ARG A 33 6.09 5.02 0.41
N LEU A 34 5.03 4.26 0.18
CA LEU A 34 3.96 4.63 -0.76
C LEU A 34 3.19 5.86 -0.26
N ALA A 35 2.88 5.94 1.05
CA ALA A 35 2.27 7.12 1.64
C ALA A 35 3.16 8.36 1.52
N ASP A 36 4.45 8.23 1.82
CA ASP A 36 5.44 9.31 1.67
C ASP A 36 5.55 9.77 0.21
N ALA A 37 5.53 8.83 -0.75
CA ALA A 37 5.54 9.15 -2.17
C ALA A 37 4.26 9.87 -2.62
N ALA A 38 3.09 9.44 -2.14
CA ALA A 38 1.81 10.07 -2.45
C ALA A 38 1.75 11.52 -1.94
N ALA A 39 2.35 11.79 -0.78
CA ALA A 39 2.44 13.13 -0.20
C ALA A 39 3.26 14.11 -1.03
N VAL A 40 4.32 13.62 -1.68
CA VAL A 40 5.14 14.43 -2.59
C VAL A 40 4.45 14.58 -3.95
N LYS A 41 3.74 13.53 -4.39
CA LYS A 41 3.05 13.46 -5.68
C LYS A 41 1.82 14.39 -5.73
N TYR A 42 1.05 14.47 -4.65
CA TYR A 42 -0.18 15.25 -4.59
C TYR A 42 -0.05 16.44 -3.65
N LEU A 43 0.02 17.64 -4.25
CA LEU A 43 0.02 18.90 -3.52
C LEU A 43 -1.41 19.46 -3.49
N GLY A 44 -1.96 19.60 -2.28
CA GLY A 44 -3.31 20.13 -2.05
C GLY A 44 -4.44 19.16 -2.42
N ASP A 45 -5.66 19.65 -2.26
CA ASP A 45 -6.86 18.83 -2.42
C ASP A 45 -7.18 18.52 -3.90
N PRO A 46 -7.73 17.33 -4.20
CA PRO A 46 -8.29 17.05 -5.52
C PRO A 46 -9.46 18.00 -5.84
N PRO A 47 -9.59 18.47 -7.09
CA PRO A 47 -10.78 19.17 -7.55
C PRO A 47 -12.08 18.44 -7.18
N VAL A 48 -13.16 19.18 -6.88
CA VAL A 48 -14.44 18.61 -6.41
C VAL A 48 -15.04 17.58 -7.35
N HIS A 49 -14.79 17.70 -8.65
CA HIS A 49 -15.32 16.80 -9.68
C HIS A 49 -14.49 15.53 -9.86
N GLU A 50 -13.29 15.43 -9.25
CA GLU A 50 -12.50 14.21 -9.26
C GLU A 50 -12.96 13.27 -8.15
N SER A 51 -12.90 11.95 -8.39
CA SER A 51 -13.15 10.95 -7.34
C SER A 51 -12.16 11.12 -6.16
N GLY A 52 -10.95 11.63 -6.41
CA GLY A 52 -9.92 11.75 -5.38
C GLY A 52 -9.35 10.39 -4.95
N VAL A 53 -9.73 9.31 -5.61
CA VAL A 53 -9.22 7.95 -5.42
C VAL A 53 -8.56 7.49 -6.70
N SER A 54 -7.38 6.90 -6.61
CA SER A 54 -6.73 6.28 -7.76
C SER A 54 -7.49 5.03 -8.23
N GLY A 55 -7.17 4.55 -9.43
CA GLY A 55 -7.41 3.14 -9.77
C GLY A 55 -6.63 2.20 -8.84
N LEU A 56 -6.85 0.89 -8.97
CA LEU A 56 -6.01 -0.09 -8.30
C LEU A 56 -4.60 -0.03 -8.90
N LEU A 57 -3.61 0.25 -8.05
CA LEU A 57 -2.19 0.30 -8.40
C LEU A 57 -1.49 -0.94 -7.84
N ASP A 58 -0.36 -1.29 -8.42
CA ASP A 58 0.51 -2.35 -7.94
C ASP A 58 1.97 -1.88 -7.81
N HIS A 59 2.65 -2.38 -6.79
CA HIS A 59 4.08 -2.19 -6.60
C HIS A 59 4.74 -3.52 -6.27
N ALA A 60 5.71 -3.92 -7.09
CA ALA A 60 6.50 -5.12 -6.88
C ALA A 60 7.90 -4.76 -6.37
N GLU A 61 8.31 -5.32 -5.24
CA GLU A 61 9.65 -5.17 -4.66
C GLU A 61 10.17 -6.55 -4.23
N GLY A 62 11.23 -7.03 -4.87
CA GLY A 62 11.78 -8.37 -4.62
C GLY A 62 10.76 -9.49 -4.91
N ARG A 63 10.37 -10.23 -3.87
CA ARG A 63 9.38 -11.33 -3.93
C ARG A 63 8.02 -10.93 -3.37
N LEU A 64 7.76 -9.64 -3.26
CA LEU A 64 6.53 -9.06 -2.75
C LEU A 64 5.87 -8.25 -3.86
N ILE A 65 4.57 -8.42 -4.02
CA ILE A 65 3.73 -7.47 -4.75
C ILE A 65 2.61 -6.98 -3.83
N VAL A 66 2.37 -5.68 -3.87
CA VAL A 66 1.34 -5.00 -3.09
C VAL A 66 0.39 -4.29 -4.04
N TRP A 67 -0.90 -4.56 -3.91
CA TRP A 67 -1.96 -3.80 -4.58
C TRP A 67 -2.56 -2.79 -3.62
N TYR A 68 -2.71 -1.55 -4.10
CA TYR A 68 -3.12 -0.44 -3.25
C TYR A 68 -3.92 0.63 -4.00
N GLN A 69 -4.58 1.49 -3.25
CA GLN A 69 -5.25 2.70 -3.75
C GLN A 69 -4.78 3.94 -2.98
N GLU A 70 -4.56 5.04 -3.69
CA GLU A 70 -4.23 6.34 -3.11
C GLU A 70 -5.54 7.13 -2.94
N HIS A 71 -5.93 7.43 -1.69
CA HIS A 71 -7.15 8.15 -1.36
C HIS A 71 -6.82 9.59 -0.92
N ARG A 72 -6.77 10.51 -1.89
CA ARG A 72 -6.28 11.89 -1.71
C ARG A 72 -7.05 12.69 -0.66
N ARG A 73 -8.37 12.49 -0.55
CA ARG A 73 -9.22 13.22 0.42
C ARG A 73 -9.04 12.75 1.86
N PHE A 74 -8.62 11.51 2.05
CA PHE A 74 -8.33 10.96 3.37
C PHE A 74 -6.84 11.02 3.68
N THR A 75 -6.02 11.44 2.70
CA THR A 75 -4.56 11.34 2.74
C THR A 75 -4.15 9.95 3.23
N THR A 76 -4.72 8.91 2.62
CA THR A 76 -4.48 7.51 3.02
C THR A 76 -4.19 6.65 1.82
N VAL A 77 -3.15 5.82 1.91
CA VAL A 77 -2.92 4.70 1.02
C VAL A 77 -3.59 3.45 1.60
N PHE A 78 -4.56 2.88 0.90
CA PHE A 78 -5.19 1.62 1.29
C PHE A 78 -4.47 0.45 0.64
N ILE A 79 -3.88 -0.41 1.46
CA ILE A 79 -3.27 -1.67 1.05
C ILE A 79 -4.37 -2.72 0.98
N ILE A 80 -4.68 -3.19 -0.23
CA ILE A 80 -5.85 -4.03 -0.52
C ILE A 80 -5.47 -5.51 -0.57
N ARG A 81 -4.30 -5.82 -1.12
CA ARG A 81 -3.83 -7.19 -1.25
C ARG A 81 -2.33 -7.24 -1.24
N VAL A 82 -1.80 -8.30 -0.66
CA VAL A 82 -0.38 -8.64 -0.71
C VAL A 82 -0.22 -10.04 -1.24
N GLN A 83 0.77 -10.24 -2.10
CA GLN A 83 1.24 -11.57 -2.47
C GLN A 83 2.75 -11.63 -2.28
N HIS A 84 3.18 -12.67 -1.57
CA HIS A 84 4.58 -13.00 -1.37
C HIS A 84 4.86 -14.37 -1.98
N TRP A 85 5.93 -14.48 -2.78
CA TRP A 85 6.37 -15.76 -3.31
C TRP A 85 7.44 -16.36 -2.40
N PRO A 86 7.28 -17.62 -1.95
CA PRO A 86 8.32 -18.30 -1.19
C PRO A 86 9.58 -18.45 -2.05
N GLU A 87 10.73 -18.63 -1.40
CA GLU A 87 11.93 -19.01 -2.13
C GLU A 87 11.63 -20.26 -2.94
N SER A 88 12.00 -20.25 -4.22
CA SER A 88 12.01 -21.48 -5.02
C SER A 88 13.06 -22.39 -4.39
N GLY A 89 12.64 -23.26 -3.47
CA GLY A 89 13.48 -24.35 -3.00
C GLY A 89 13.95 -25.11 -4.23
N GLY A 90 15.27 -25.13 -4.46
CA GLY A 90 15.87 -25.95 -5.51
C GLY A 90 15.36 -27.37 -5.37
N ALA A 91 14.77 -27.88 -6.46
CA ALA A 91 14.41 -29.29 -6.61
C ALA A 91 15.65 -30.18 -6.51
#